data_AF-A0A1C6IFT2-F1
#
_entry.id   AF-A0A1C6IFT2-F1
#
_cell.length_a   1.000
_cell.length_b   1.000
_cell.length_c   1.000
_cell.angle_alpha   90.00
_cell.angle_beta   90.00
_cell.angle_gamma   90.00
#
_symmetry.space_group_name_H-M   'P 1'
#
loop_
_entity.id
_entity.type
_entity.pdbx_description
1 polymer ?
#
loop_
_entity_poly.entity_id
_entity_poly.type
_entity_poly.pdbx_seq_one_letter_code
_entity_poly.pdbx_strand_id
1 'polypeptide(L)'
;MNKEEVVQLNKLKRKTGLFFIIVMGVMLICFNFLIQFEVNKEKISASYTAEDTVRKIETQLGRYLENSEMFKNIISSKHTISDEQFNQLASYMKQNKNVIEAYELAPNGIIEKAYPLKGNEKVIGMNTLELPERQKEANIARKSGEYTIAGPYELK
;
A
#
# COMPACT_ATOMS: atom_id res chain seq x y z
N MET A 1 -74.27 -26.36 -8.57
CA MET A 1 -73.39 -25.50 -9.40
C MET A 1 -73.44 -26.02 -10.83
N ASN A 2 -73.80 -25.17 -11.79
CA ASN A 2 -73.88 -25.55 -13.21
C ASN A 2 -72.47 -25.83 -13.78
N LYS A 3 -72.34 -26.69 -14.80
CA LYS A 3 -71.05 -27.00 -15.46
C LYS A 3 -70.31 -25.73 -15.92
N GLU A 4 -71.05 -24.73 -16.38
CA GLU A 4 -70.49 -23.43 -16.80
C GLU A 4 -69.85 -22.66 -15.63
N GLU A 5 -70.47 -22.65 -14.45
CA GLU A 5 -69.94 -22.00 -13.25
C GLU A 5 -68.64 -22.67 -12.78
N VAL A 6 -68.57 -24.01 -12.84
CA VAL A 6 -67.35 -24.78 -12.50
C VAL A 6 -66.20 -24.41 -13.44
N VAL A 7 -66.48 -24.29 -14.75
CA VAL A 7 -65.48 -23.93 -15.76
C VAL A 7 -64.98 -22.49 -15.56
N GLN A 8 -65.87 -21.55 -15.26
CA GLN A 8 -65.50 -20.16 -15.00
C GLN A 8 -64.68 -20.01 -13.71
N LEU A 9 -65.06 -20.72 -12.64
CA LEU A 9 -64.31 -20.74 -11.39
C LEU A 9 -62.88 -21.29 -11.57
N ASN A 10 -62.72 -22.36 -12.36
CA ASN A 10 -61.41 -22.94 -12.66
C ASN A 10 -60.54 -22.01 -13.51
N LYS A 11 -61.12 -21.29 -14.48
CA LYS A 11 -60.40 -20.26 -15.26
C LYS A 11 -59.92 -19.10 -14.38
N LEU A 12 -60.75 -18.65 -13.44
CA LEU A 12 -60.40 -17.59 -12.50
C LEU A 12 -59.25 -18.03 -11.58
N LYS A 13 -59.36 -19.21 -10.94
CA LYS A 13 -58.30 -19.78 -10.09
C LYS A 13 -56.97 -19.88 -10.83
N ARG A 14 -56.97 -20.30 -12.10
CA ARG A 14 -55.75 -20.38 -12.93
C ARG A 14 -55.13 -19.00 -13.18
N LYS A 15 -55.93 -17.98 -13.50
CA LYS A 15 -55.43 -16.61 -13.72
C LYS A 15 -54.85 -16.03 -12.43
N THR A 16 -55.53 -16.19 -11.29
CA THR A 16 -55.04 -15.72 -9.99
C THR A 16 -53.75 -16.45 -9.58
N GLY A 17 -53.67 -17.75 -9.80
CA GLY A 17 -52.44 -18.52 -9.55
C GLY A 17 -51.26 -18.05 -10.41
N LEU A 18 -51.49 -17.79 -11.70
CA LEU A 18 -50.45 -17.25 -12.60
C LEU A 18 -49.98 -15.87 -12.14
N PHE A 19 -50.91 -14.99 -11.75
CA PHE A 19 -50.58 -13.68 -11.21
C PHE A 19 -49.72 -13.77 -9.94
N PHE A 20 -50.09 -14.66 -9.01
CA PHE A 20 -49.31 -14.89 -7.79
C PHE A 20 -47.88 -15.37 -8.09
N ILE A 21 -47.71 -16.29 -9.04
CA ILE A 21 -46.37 -16.77 -9.45
C ILE A 21 -45.53 -15.65 -10.05
N ILE A 22 -46.13 -14.80 -10.90
CA ILE A 22 -45.43 -13.64 -11.48
C ILE A 22 -44.99 -12.67 -10.38
N VAL A 23 -45.89 -12.32 -9.47
CA VAL A 23 -45.59 -11.41 -8.35
C VAL A 23 -44.50 -11.98 -7.45
N MET A 24 -44.56 -13.28 -7.14
CA MET A 24 -43.52 -13.97 -6.37
C MET A 24 -42.18 -13.97 -7.11
N GLY A 25 -42.18 -14.21 -8.42
CA GLY A 25 -40.98 -14.15 -9.25
C GLY A 25 -40.35 -12.77 -9.28
N VAL A 26 -41.15 -11.72 -9.43
CA VAL A 26 -40.68 -10.33 -9.38
C VAL A 26 -40.11 -9.99 -8.00
N MET A 27 -40.78 -10.41 -6.92
CA MET A 27 -40.25 -10.21 -5.56
C MET A 27 -38.88 -10.88 -5.36
N LEU A 28 -38.70 -12.11 -5.84
CA LEU A 28 -37.42 -12.80 -5.75
C LEU A 28 -36.32 -12.09 -6.55
N ILE A 29 -36.64 -11.58 -7.75
CA ILE A 29 -35.69 -10.82 -8.57
C ILE A 29 -35.29 -9.52 -7.86
N CYS A 30 -36.27 -8.76 -7.35
CA CYS A 30 -36.01 -7.53 -6.60
C CYS A 30 -35.17 -7.82 -5.35
N PHE A 31 -35.46 -8.90 -4.62
CA PHE A 31 -34.71 -9.29 -3.43
C PHE A 31 -33.25 -9.61 -3.76
N ASN A 32 -33.01 -10.40 -4.81
CA ASN A 32 -31.64 -10.68 -5.29
C ASN A 32 -30.93 -9.41 -5.75
N PHE A 33 -31.64 -8.51 -6.44
CA PHE A 33 -31.08 -7.23 -6.88
C PHE A 33 -30.65 -6.36 -5.69
N LEU A 34 -31.46 -6.27 -4.63
CA LEU A 34 -31.11 -5.53 -3.42
C LEU A 34 -29.88 -6.11 -2.72
N ILE A 35 -29.77 -7.43 -2.62
CA ILE A 35 -28.58 -8.10 -2.08
C ILE A 35 -27.35 -7.75 -2.91
N GLN A 36 -27.44 -7.88 -4.24
CA GLN A 36 -26.31 -7.56 -5.13
C GLN A 36 -25.92 -6.09 -5.06
N PHE A 37 -26.90 -5.19 -4.93
CA PHE A 37 -26.65 -3.76 -4.77
C PHE A 37 -25.87 -3.46 -3.48
N GLU A 38 -26.24 -4.04 -2.34
CA GLU A 38 -25.52 -3.83 -1.07
C GLU A 38 -24.10 -4.42 -1.15
N VAL A 39 -23.96 -5.65 -1.67
CA VAL A 39 -22.64 -6.28 -1.86
C VAL A 39 -21.74 -5.44 -2.77
N ASN A 40 -22.29 -4.87 -3.84
CA ASN A 40 -21.52 -4.02 -4.75
C ASN A 40 -21.08 -2.71 -4.08
N LYS A 41 -21.94 -2.12 -3.26
CA LYS A 41 -21.62 -0.91 -2.48
C LYS A 41 -20.50 -1.18 -1.47
N GLU A 42 -20.55 -2.30 -0.75
CA GLU A 42 -19.48 -2.70 0.17
C GLU A 42 -18.15 -2.94 -0.57
N LYS A 43 -18.18 -3.62 -1.72
CA LYS A 43 -17.00 -3.84 -2.56
C LYS A 43 -16.36 -2.53 -3.01
N ILE A 44 -17.17 -1.57 -3.46
CA ILE A 44 -16.70 -0.24 -3.85
C ILE A 44 -16.06 0.48 -2.66
N SER A 45 -16.71 0.46 -1.49
CA SER A 45 -16.17 1.07 -0.27
C SER A 45 -14.85 0.43 0.17
N ALA A 46 -14.73 -0.88 0.05
CA ALA A 46 -13.50 -1.61 0.33
C ALA A 46 -12.38 -1.24 -0.65
N SER A 47 -12.70 -1.17 -1.96
CA SER A 47 -11.75 -0.72 -3.00
C SER A 47 -11.24 0.69 -2.72
N TYR A 48 -12.14 1.64 -2.42
CA TYR A 48 -11.74 3.01 -2.09
C TYR A 48 -10.86 3.09 -0.84
N THR A 49 -11.17 2.29 0.18
CA THR A 49 -10.35 2.24 1.41
C THR A 49 -8.96 1.67 1.13
N ALA A 50 -8.87 0.63 0.29
CA ALA A 50 -7.60 0.06 -0.14
C ALA A 50 -6.79 1.10 -0.95
N GLU A 51 -7.41 1.78 -1.91
CA GLU A 51 -6.76 2.82 -2.72
C GLU A 51 -6.27 4.00 -1.87
N ASP A 52 -7.07 4.46 -0.90
CA ASP A 52 -6.68 5.52 0.03
C ASP A 52 -5.50 5.08 0.91
N THR A 53 -5.49 3.81 1.34
CA THR A 53 -4.39 3.24 2.11
C THR A 53 -3.11 3.16 1.27
N VAL A 54 -3.20 2.70 0.02
CA VAL A 54 -2.06 2.70 -0.91
C VAL A 54 -1.51 4.11 -1.09
N ARG A 55 -2.38 5.09 -1.36
CA ARG A 55 -1.97 6.49 -1.53
C ARG A 55 -1.28 7.06 -0.29
N LYS A 56 -1.78 6.72 0.90
CA LYS A 56 -1.15 7.11 2.18
C LYS A 56 0.24 6.52 2.32
N ILE A 57 0.43 5.24 1.97
CA ILE A 57 1.74 4.57 1.98
C ILE A 57 2.68 5.23 0.96
N GLU A 58 2.24 5.43 -0.27
CA GLU A 58 3.03 6.10 -1.32
C GLU A 58 3.47 7.50 -0.90
N THR A 59 2.55 8.29 -0.33
CA THR A 59 2.85 9.63 0.17
C THR A 59 3.84 9.59 1.32
N GLN A 60 3.70 8.65 2.26
CA GLN A 60 4.65 8.47 3.36
C GLN A 60 6.04 8.10 2.85
N LEU A 61 6.11 7.17 1.90
CA LEU A 61 7.35 6.69 1.30
C LEU A 61 8.05 7.79 0.49
N GLY A 62 7.31 8.55 -0.30
CA GLY A 62 7.80 9.72 -1.02
C GLY A 62 8.43 10.76 -0.09
N ARG A 63 7.77 11.08 1.03
CA ARG A 63 8.33 11.97 2.05
C ARG A 63 9.61 11.44 2.69
N TYR A 64 9.80 10.12 2.78
CA TYR A 64 11.04 9.54 3.29
C TYR A 64 12.17 9.70 2.28
N LEU A 65 11.91 9.44 0.99
CA LEU A 65 12.86 9.63 -0.10
C LEU A 65 13.28 11.10 -0.29
N GLU A 66 12.37 12.06 -0.13
CA GLU A 66 12.69 13.50 -0.21
C GLU A 66 13.80 13.92 0.79
N ASN A 67 13.86 13.28 1.97
CA ASN A 67 14.96 13.57 2.92
C ASN A 67 16.30 13.05 2.43
N SER A 68 16.31 11.91 1.75
CA SER A 68 17.53 11.36 1.14
C SER A 68 18.06 12.30 0.05
N GLU A 69 17.19 12.99 -0.68
CA GLU A 69 17.58 14.02 -1.65
C GLU A 69 18.25 15.23 -0.98
N MET A 70 17.73 15.66 0.18
CA MET A 70 18.41 16.70 0.95
C MET A 70 19.79 16.24 1.45
N PHE A 71 19.95 14.98 1.87
CA PHE A 71 21.25 14.39 2.21
C PHE A 71 22.23 14.42 1.02
N LYS A 72 21.76 13.92 -0.13
CA LYS A 72 22.53 13.88 -1.38
C LYS A 72 23.02 15.27 -1.77
N ASN A 73 22.15 16.28 -1.71
CA ASN A 73 22.49 17.64 -2.11
C ASN A 73 23.53 18.28 -1.17
N ILE A 74 23.39 18.08 0.15
CA ILE A 74 24.36 18.59 1.12
C ILE A 74 25.73 17.92 0.94
N ILE A 75 25.76 16.58 0.83
CA ILE A 75 27.01 15.82 0.65
C ILE A 75 27.69 16.20 -0.67
N SER A 76 26.92 16.28 -1.77
CA SER A 76 27.45 16.65 -3.09
C SER A 76 28.06 18.06 -3.10
N SER A 77 27.47 18.99 -2.34
CA SER A 77 27.94 20.39 -2.28
C SER A 77 29.26 20.59 -1.50
N LYS A 78 29.55 19.75 -0.50
CA LYS A 78 30.69 19.95 0.43
C LYS A 78 31.85 18.99 0.20
N HIS A 79 31.74 18.03 -0.72
CA HIS A 79 32.68 16.93 -1.02
C HIS A 79 32.94 15.97 0.16
N THR A 80 32.82 16.42 1.41
CA THR A 80 32.92 15.62 2.64
C THR A 80 31.97 16.16 3.70
N ILE A 81 31.51 15.28 4.60
CA ILE A 81 30.69 15.62 5.77
C ILE A 81 31.37 15.03 7.01
N SER A 82 31.54 15.81 8.08
CA SER A 82 32.09 15.28 9.35
C SER A 82 31.06 14.38 10.06
N ASP A 83 31.50 13.60 11.06
CA ASP A 83 30.59 12.75 11.84
C ASP A 83 29.56 13.61 12.60
N GLU A 84 30.01 14.71 13.19
CA GLU A 84 29.15 15.68 13.88
C GLU A 84 28.08 16.25 12.94
N GLN A 85 28.48 16.67 11.74
CA GLN A 85 27.56 17.22 10.74
C GLN A 85 26.56 16.19 10.25
N PHE A 86 27.02 14.96 10.01
CA PHE A 86 26.16 13.84 9.62
C PHE A 86 25.13 13.53 10.71
N ASN A 87 25.59 13.37 11.96
CA ASN A 87 24.73 13.07 13.11
C ASN A 87 23.71 14.19 13.34
N GLN A 88 24.13 15.45 13.26
CA GLN A 88 23.22 16.58 13.42
C GLN A 88 22.16 16.58 12.32
N LEU A 89 22.56 16.43 11.05
CA LEU A 89 21.62 16.39 9.92
C LEU A 89 20.65 15.21 10.02
N ALA A 90 21.17 14.01 10.29
CA ALA A 90 20.36 12.80 10.46
C ALA A 90 19.38 12.94 11.64
N SER A 91 19.79 13.59 12.73
CA SER A 91 18.92 13.82 13.88
C SER A 91 17.72 14.69 13.56
N TYR A 92 17.92 15.80 12.84
CA TYR A 92 16.82 16.66 12.40
C TYR A 92 15.89 15.93 11.43
N MET A 93 16.43 15.10 10.54
CA MET A 93 15.61 14.34 9.60
C MET A 93 14.85 13.20 10.26
N LYS A 94 15.40 12.57 11.29
CA LYS A 94 14.71 11.52 12.06
C LYS A 94 13.66 12.09 13.00
N GLN A 95 13.75 13.38 13.37
CA GLN A 95 12.81 14.01 14.28
C GLN A 95 11.35 13.80 13.81
N ASN A 96 10.53 13.24 14.69
CA ASN A 96 9.12 12.87 14.43
C ASN A 96 8.90 11.76 13.37
N LYS A 97 9.93 10.95 13.03
CA LYS A 97 9.82 9.82 12.10
C LYS A 97 10.19 8.50 12.77
N ASN A 98 9.17 7.76 13.20
CA ASN A 98 9.35 6.49 13.90
C ASN A 98 9.51 5.29 12.96
N VAL A 99 9.30 5.46 11.65
CA VAL A 99 9.35 4.38 10.65
C VAL A 99 10.76 4.16 10.11
N ILE A 100 11.59 5.20 10.06
CA ILE A 100 12.97 5.09 9.58
C ILE A 100 13.84 4.66 10.75
N GLU A 101 14.40 3.45 10.70
CA GLU A 101 15.27 2.91 11.75
C GLU A 101 16.63 3.59 11.80
N ALA A 102 17.29 3.74 10.65
CA ALA A 102 18.59 4.37 10.54
C ALA A 102 18.76 5.14 9.23
N TYR A 103 19.65 6.13 9.27
CA TYR A 103 20.25 6.76 8.10
C TYR A 103 21.69 6.28 8.00
N GLU A 104 22.10 5.79 6.83
CA GLU A 104 23.43 5.25 6.58
C GLU A 104 24.11 6.06 5.46
N LEU A 105 25.41 6.34 5.62
CA LEU A 105 26.25 6.94 4.58
C LEU A 105 27.28 5.91 4.13
N ALA A 106 27.20 5.53 2.85
CA ALA A 106 27.98 4.44 2.28
C ALA A 106 28.82 4.86 1.05
N PRO A 107 29.87 5.69 1.21
CA PRO A 107 30.75 6.02 0.09
C PRO A 107 31.39 4.76 -0.50
N ASN A 108 31.45 4.69 -1.83
CA ASN A 108 31.90 3.49 -2.57
C ASN A 108 31.12 2.20 -2.22
N GLY A 109 29.93 2.32 -1.63
CA GLY A 109 29.10 1.20 -1.19
C GLY A 109 29.39 0.70 0.22
N ILE A 110 30.47 1.15 0.88
CA ILE A 110 30.86 0.72 2.22
C ILE A 110 30.27 1.68 3.25
N ILE A 111 29.47 1.19 4.18
CA ILE A 111 28.83 2.02 5.20
C ILE A 111 29.90 2.55 6.17
N GLU A 112 30.14 3.85 6.15
CA GLU A 112 31.09 4.53 7.04
C GLU A 112 30.39 5.19 8.23
N LYS A 113 29.13 5.62 8.07
CA LYS A 113 28.37 6.31 9.12
C LYS A 113 26.95 5.78 9.21
N ALA A 114 26.42 5.72 10.43
CA ALA A 114 25.05 5.34 10.71
C ALA A 114 24.47 6.21 11.83
N TYR A 115 23.20 6.61 11.70
CA TYR A 115 22.48 7.34 12.74
C TYR A 115 21.05 6.81 12.94
N PRO A 116 20.63 6.51 14.18
CA PRO A 116 21.46 6.50 15.38
C PRO A 116 22.48 5.37 15.32
N LEU A 117 23.70 5.61 15.80
CA LEU A 117 24.72 4.55 15.83
C LEU A 117 24.32 3.44 16.82
N LYS A 118 23.72 3.83 17.96
CA LYS A 118 23.25 2.89 18.97
C LYS A 118 22.21 1.93 18.39
N GLY A 119 22.52 0.63 18.38
CA GLY A 119 21.67 -0.41 17.82
C GLY A 119 21.91 -0.70 16.33
N ASN A 120 22.74 0.11 15.64
CA ASN A 120 23.09 -0.05 14.23
C ASN A 120 24.61 -0.17 14.04
N GLU A 121 25.37 -0.55 15.08
CA GLU A 121 26.84 -0.61 15.02
C GLU A 121 27.32 -1.68 14.03
N LYS A 122 26.54 -2.74 13.88
CA LYS A 122 26.89 -3.90 13.04
C LYS A 122 26.95 -3.57 11.56
N VAL A 123 26.22 -2.55 11.09
CA VAL A 123 26.20 -2.21 9.67
C VAL A 123 27.45 -1.47 9.21
N ILE A 124 28.21 -0.88 10.13
CA ILE A 124 29.45 -0.18 9.81
C ILE A 124 30.45 -1.14 9.17
N GLY A 125 31.04 -0.72 8.05
CA GLY A 125 31.99 -1.49 7.25
C GLY A 125 31.34 -2.49 6.28
N MET A 126 30.02 -2.69 6.32
CA MET A 126 29.37 -3.57 5.35
C MET A 126 29.30 -2.92 3.96
N ASN A 127 29.55 -3.73 2.92
CA ASN A 127 29.47 -3.29 1.53
C ASN A 127 28.08 -3.56 0.92
N THR A 128 27.28 -2.51 0.80
CA THR A 128 25.93 -2.56 0.21
C THR A 128 25.90 -3.02 -1.24
N LEU A 129 27.01 -2.88 -1.97
CA LEU A 129 27.14 -3.34 -3.37
C LEU A 129 27.42 -4.84 -3.47
N GLU A 130 27.68 -5.52 -2.35
CA GLU A 130 28.03 -6.95 -2.28
C GLU A 130 27.11 -7.75 -1.35
N LEU A 131 26.44 -7.11 -0.40
CA LEU A 131 25.45 -7.73 0.47
C LEU A 131 24.29 -8.32 -0.34
N PRO A 132 24.03 -9.64 -0.31
CA PRO A 132 23.01 -10.28 -1.16
C PRO A 132 21.63 -9.61 -1.10
N GLU A 133 21.20 -9.18 0.08
CA GLU A 133 19.91 -8.53 0.34
C GLU A 133 19.82 -7.07 -0.12
N ARG A 134 20.96 -6.40 -0.39
CA ARG A 134 21.01 -4.98 -0.79
C ARG A 134 21.65 -4.76 -2.17
N GLN A 135 22.42 -5.73 -2.66
CA GLN A 135 23.30 -5.60 -3.83
C GLN A 135 22.54 -5.20 -5.08
N LYS A 136 21.39 -5.84 -5.35
CA LYS A 136 20.65 -5.62 -6.59
C LYS A 136 20.21 -4.15 -6.70
N GLU A 137 19.52 -3.65 -5.70
CA GLU A 137 18.97 -2.29 -5.68
C GLU A 137 20.07 -1.24 -5.55
N ALA A 138 21.08 -1.47 -4.70
CA ALA A 138 22.23 -0.57 -4.60
C ALA A 138 22.97 -0.42 -5.94
N ASN A 139 23.10 -1.51 -6.71
CA ASN A 139 23.69 -1.44 -8.05
C ASN A 139 22.79 -0.75 -9.08
N ILE A 140 21.46 -0.88 -8.98
CA ILE A 140 20.53 -0.13 -9.83
C ILE A 140 20.66 1.35 -9.52
N ALA A 141 20.56 1.77 -8.26
CA ALA A 141 20.70 3.17 -7.84
C ALA A 141 22.03 3.79 -8.29
N ARG A 142 23.13 3.06 -8.12
CA ARG A 142 24.46 3.50 -8.59
C ARG A 142 24.51 3.74 -10.10
N LYS A 143 23.84 2.90 -10.90
CA LYS A 143 23.87 2.99 -12.37
C LYS A 143 22.90 4.03 -12.92
N SER A 144 21.70 4.14 -12.34
CA SER A 144 20.67 5.05 -12.81
C SER A 144 20.81 6.47 -12.26
N GLY A 145 21.42 6.62 -11.07
CA GLY A 145 21.37 7.87 -10.31
C GLY A 145 20.02 8.14 -9.63
N GLU A 146 19.08 7.20 -9.77
CA GLU A 146 17.72 7.27 -9.24
C GLU A 146 17.61 6.51 -7.90
N TYR A 147 16.63 6.89 -7.10
CA TYR A 147 16.31 6.18 -5.88
C TYR A 147 15.76 4.77 -6.15
N THR A 148 16.13 3.82 -5.30
CA THR A 148 15.63 2.45 -5.35
C THR A 148 15.16 2.00 -3.97
N ILE A 149 14.17 1.12 -3.95
CA ILE A 149 13.67 0.49 -2.75
C ILE A 149 13.81 -1.01 -2.91
N ALA A 150 14.49 -1.64 -1.96
CA ALA A 150 14.61 -3.09 -1.89
C ALA A 150 13.32 -3.71 -1.34
N GLY A 151 13.07 -4.95 -1.73
CA GLY A 151 12.03 -5.76 -1.11
C GLY A 151 12.28 -5.95 0.39
N PRO A 152 11.31 -6.50 1.13
CA PRO A 152 11.47 -6.71 2.57
C PRO A 152 12.60 -7.70 2.86
N TYR A 153 13.45 -7.35 3.82
CA TYR A 153 14.47 -8.22 4.40
C TYR A 153 14.70 -7.82 5.87
N GLU A 154 15.27 -8.72 6.66
CA GLU A 154 15.59 -8.44 8.06
C GLU A 154 16.77 -7.48 8.17
N LEU A 155 16.59 -6.38 8.92
CA LEU A 155 17.67 -5.44 9.22
C LEU A 155 18.69 -6.10 10.17
N LYS A 156 19.97 -5.74 10.01
CA LYS A 156 21.10 -6.35 10.73
C LYS A 156 21.54 -5.54 11.94
#